data_AF-A0A2P7TQS1-F1
#
_entry.id   AF-A0A2P7TQS1-F1
#
_cell.length_a   1.000
_cell.length_b   1.000
_cell.length_c   1.000
_cell.angle_alpha   90.00
_cell.angle_beta   90.00
_cell.angle_gamma   90.00
#
_symmetry.space_group_name_H-M   'P 1'
#
loop_
_entity.id
_entity.type
_entity.pdbx_description
1 polymer ?
#
loop_
_entity_poly.entity_id
_entity_poly.type
_entity_poly.pdbx_seq_one_letter_code
_entity_poly.pdbx_strand_id
1 'polypeptide(L)'
;MSFDFDDLDYGTINQGDEPLRVFTFTNTGNAPLQIKSAQGSCGCTVPTYPKEEIKPGEKSKIEVRYDTNRIGQFQKTVTLTTNEADGANTHILKIHGLVNAKPTDQAAPAAPQGGGNH
;
A
#
# COMPACT_ATOMS: atom_id res chain seq x y z
N MET A 1 4.56 -19.88 -3.88
CA MET A 1 5.28 -18.64 -3.53
C MET A 1 5.11 -18.39 -2.05
N SER A 2 6.03 -17.65 -1.44
CA SER A 2 6.00 -17.32 -0.02
C SER A 2 6.45 -15.88 0.17
N PHE A 3 5.67 -15.10 0.92
CA PHE A 3 6.00 -13.73 1.29
C PHE A 3 6.79 -13.69 2.60
N ASP A 4 7.68 -12.71 2.73
CA ASP A 4 8.39 -12.46 4.00
C ASP A 4 7.39 -12.06 5.11
N PHE A 5 6.32 -11.34 4.72
CA PHE A 5 5.17 -10.99 5.54
C PHE A 5 3.97 -10.68 4.63
N ASP A 6 2.76 -10.87 5.11
CA ASP A 6 1.51 -10.61 4.39
C ASP A 6 0.68 -9.47 5.00
N ASP A 7 1.12 -8.89 6.11
CA ASP A 7 0.53 -7.74 6.77
C ASP A 7 1.59 -6.65 6.96
N LEU A 8 1.33 -5.45 6.44
CA LEU A 8 2.25 -4.32 6.52
C LEU A 8 1.53 -3.09 7.08
N ASP A 9 2.10 -2.56 8.17
CA ASP A 9 1.70 -1.27 8.74
C ASP A 9 2.43 -0.11 8.04
N TYR A 10 1.66 0.86 7.58
CA TYR A 10 2.19 2.13 7.08
C TYR A 10 2.65 3.04 8.22
N GLY A 11 2.19 2.77 9.44
CA GLY A 11 2.27 3.64 10.59
C GLY A 11 1.33 4.82 10.44
N THR A 12 1.74 5.95 11.03
CA THR A 12 1.09 7.24 10.84
C THR A 12 1.85 8.03 9.78
N ILE A 13 1.17 8.36 8.69
CA ILE A 13 1.68 9.19 7.59
C ILE A 13 0.80 10.43 7.44
N ASN A 14 1.29 11.49 6.82
CA ASN A 14 0.50 12.67 6.51
C ASN A 14 -0.01 12.62 5.06
N GLN A 15 -1.04 13.41 4.79
CA GLN A 15 -1.49 13.65 3.43
C GLN A 15 -0.34 14.18 2.56
N GLY A 16 -0.07 13.47 1.46
CA GLY A 16 1.03 13.78 0.53
C GLY A 16 2.36 13.11 0.85
N ASP A 17 2.49 12.39 1.96
CA ASP A 17 3.70 11.59 2.26
C ASP A 17 3.83 10.38 1.30
N GLU A 18 5.00 9.74 1.31
CA GLU A 18 5.32 8.61 0.42
C GLU A 18 4.33 7.43 0.62
N PRO A 19 3.48 7.14 -0.40
CA PRO A 19 2.43 6.15 -0.29
C PRO A 19 2.88 4.71 -0.57
N LEU A 20 4.14 4.51 -0.98
CA LEU A 20 4.64 3.19 -1.39
C LEU A 20 5.03 2.31 -0.21
N ARG A 21 4.59 1.07 -0.24
CA ARG A 21 5.13 -0.03 0.57
C ARG A 21 5.37 -1.27 -0.29
N VAL A 22 6.26 -2.13 0.16
CA VAL A 22 6.77 -3.25 -0.64
C VAL A 22 6.64 -4.56 0.12
N PHE A 23 6.03 -5.55 -0.52
CA PHE A 23 6.02 -6.93 -0.08
C PHE A 23 7.00 -7.73 -0.92
N THR A 24 8.00 -8.34 -0.29
CA THR A 24 8.95 -9.23 -0.97
C THR A 24 8.44 -10.67 -0.87
N PHE A 25 8.57 -11.42 -1.97
CA PHE A 25 8.23 -12.83 -2.01
C PHE A 25 9.28 -13.63 -2.76
N THR A 26 9.27 -14.94 -2.51
CA THR A 26 10.09 -15.93 -3.19
C THR A 26 9.20 -16.93 -3.93
N ASN A 27 9.55 -17.30 -5.17
CA ASN A 27 8.93 -18.45 -5.82
C ASN A 27 9.47 -19.74 -5.18
N THR A 28 8.68 -20.32 -4.27
CA THR A 28 8.99 -21.58 -3.58
C THR A 28 8.55 -22.83 -4.34
N GLY A 29 7.95 -22.67 -5.52
CA GLY A 29 7.52 -23.78 -6.38
C GLY A 29 8.68 -24.37 -7.19
N ASN A 30 8.34 -25.34 -8.04
CA ASN A 30 9.27 -26.03 -8.94
C ASN A 30 9.12 -25.61 -10.42
N ALA A 31 8.24 -24.66 -10.72
CA ALA A 31 7.98 -24.11 -12.05
C ALA A 31 8.03 -22.57 -12.04
N PRO A 32 8.21 -21.92 -13.20
CA PRO A 32 8.12 -20.47 -13.30
C PRO A 32 6.75 -19.95 -12.80
N LEU A 33 6.81 -18.98 -11.90
CA LEU A 33 5.65 -18.34 -11.30
C LEU A 33 5.27 -17.11 -12.12
N GLN A 34 3.97 -17.00 -12.44
CA GLN A 34 3.40 -15.84 -13.10
C GLN A 34 2.26 -15.27 -12.26
N ILE A 35 2.31 -13.96 -12.02
CA ILE A 35 1.22 -13.21 -11.40
C ILE A 35 0.26 -12.77 -12.52
N LYS A 36 -0.95 -13.32 -12.50
CA LYS A 36 -2.00 -13.03 -13.48
C LYS A 36 -2.69 -11.70 -13.19
N SER A 37 -2.92 -11.42 -11.91
CA SER A 37 -3.55 -10.18 -11.48
C SER A 37 -3.19 -9.81 -10.05
N ALA A 38 -3.28 -8.52 -9.75
CA ALA A 38 -3.27 -7.98 -8.40
C ALA A 38 -4.34 -6.89 -8.32
N GLN A 39 -5.26 -7.02 -7.38
CA GLN A 39 -6.38 -6.08 -7.20
C GLN A 39 -6.43 -5.61 -5.76
N GLY A 40 -6.42 -4.29 -5.55
CA GLY A 40 -6.75 -3.70 -4.27
C GLY A 40 -8.26 -3.79 -3.99
N SER A 41 -8.61 -3.81 -2.71
CA SER A 41 -10.01 -3.80 -2.22
C SER A 41 -10.83 -2.56 -2.65
N CYS A 42 -10.16 -1.47 -3.04
CA CYS A 42 -10.73 -0.20 -3.49
C CYS A 42 -9.78 0.44 -4.51
N GLY A 43 -10.27 1.41 -5.30
CA GLY A 43 -9.41 2.26 -6.13
C GLY A 43 -8.40 3.12 -5.35
N CYS A 44 -8.49 3.15 -4.02
CA CYS A 44 -7.54 3.82 -3.13
C CYS A 44 -6.28 3.01 -2.83
N THR A 45 -6.20 1.77 -3.30
CA THR A 45 -5.05 0.88 -3.11
C THR A 45 -4.62 0.34 -4.46
N VAL A 46 -3.47 0.79 -4.96
CA VAL A 46 -2.99 0.48 -6.30
C VAL A 46 -1.76 -0.42 -6.20
N PRO A 47 -1.88 -1.72 -6.52
CA PRO A 47 -0.75 -2.63 -6.57
C PRO A 47 -0.03 -2.56 -7.92
N THR A 48 1.29 -2.68 -7.89
CA THR A 48 2.18 -2.93 -9.03
C THR A 48 2.95 -4.21 -8.78
N TYR A 49 3.09 -5.04 -9.81
CA TYR A 49 3.64 -6.39 -9.71
C TYR A 49 4.45 -6.75 -10.97
N PRO A 50 5.42 -7.67 -10.86
CA PRO A 50 6.21 -8.13 -11.99
C PRO A 50 5.32 -8.80 -13.05
N LYS A 51 5.57 -8.47 -14.32
CA LYS A 51 4.87 -9.05 -15.48
C LYS A 51 5.61 -10.23 -16.10
N GLU A 52 6.89 -10.34 -15.79
CA GLU A 52 7.74 -11.43 -16.21
C GLU A 52 7.56 -12.63 -15.27
N GLU A 53 7.99 -13.80 -15.76
CA GLU A 53 8.00 -15.02 -14.96
C GLU A 53 9.12 -14.98 -13.92
N ILE A 54 8.81 -15.42 -12.71
CA ILE A 54 9.76 -15.53 -11.59
C ILE A 54 10.20 -16.99 -11.48
N LYS A 55 11.48 -17.30 -11.68
CA LYS A 55 11.95 -18.70 -11.68
C LYS A 55 11.92 -19.29 -10.27
N PRO A 56 11.91 -20.63 -10.14
CA PRO A 56 12.07 -21.31 -8.85
C PRO A 56 13.28 -20.76 -8.05
N GLY A 57 13.03 -20.40 -6.78
CA GLY A 57 14.03 -19.83 -5.87
C GLY A 57 14.30 -18.34 -6.03
N GLU A 58 13.80 -17.70 -7.10
CA GLU A 58 13.99 -16.25 -7.29
C GLU A 58 13.05 -15.43 -6.41
N LYS A 59 13.55 -14.25 -6.02
CA LYS A 59 12.78 -13.25 -5.28
C LYS A 59 12.25 -12.17 -6.20
N SER A 60 11.07 -11.66 -5.88
CA SER A 60 10.52 -10.46 -6.50
C SER A 60 9.66 -9.70 -5.50
N LYS A 61 8.99 -8.63 -5.95
CA LYS A 61 8.27 -7.71 -5.07
C LYS A 61 6.91 -7.29 -5.60
N ILE A 62 5.99 -7.01 -4.69
CA ILE A 62 4.72 -6.33 -4.93
C ILE A 62 4.80 -4.96 -4.30
N GLU A 63 4.58 -3.94 -5.11
CA GLU A 63 4.54 -2.54 -4.68
C GLU A 63 3.09 -2.12 -4.48
N VAL A 64 2.76 -1.56 -3.32
CA VAL A 64 1.41 -1.10 -3.00
C VAL A 64 1.46 0.39 -2.73
N ARG A 65 0.70 1.19 -3.50
CA ARG A 65 0.52 2.62 -3.26
C ARG A 65 -0.88 2.88 -2.71
N TYR A 66 -0.95 3.56 -1.57
CA TYR A 66 -2.22 4.01 -0.97
C TYR A 66 -2.49 5.48 -1.28
N ASP A 67 -3.75 5.84 -1.55
CA ASP A 67 -4.15 7.23 -1.76
C ASP A 67 -4.15 8.01 -0.43
N THR A 68 -3.07 8.76 -0.18
CA THR A 68 -2.90 9.58 1.03
C THR A 68 -3.82 10.80 1.10
N ASN A 69 -4.70 11.02 0.12
CA ASN A 69 -5.78 11.99 0.26
C ASN A 69 -6.97 11.44 1.07
N ARG A 70 -6.96 10.14 1.39
CA ARG A 70 -7.92 9.50 2.28
C ARG A 70 -7.46 9.62 3.73
N ILE A 71 -7.73 10.78 4.32
CA ILE A 71 -7.43 11.06 5.74
C ILE A 71 -8.23 10.11 6.64
N GLY A 72 -7.58 9.61 7.69
CA GLY A 72 -8.15 8.69 8.68
C GLY A 72 -7.45 7.34 8.74
N GLN A 73 -7.93 6.48 9.63
CA GLN A 73 -7.46 5.10 9.74
C GLN A 73 -7.91 4.31 8.52
N PHE A 74 -7.04 3.42 8.04
CA PHE A 74 -7.38 2.50 6.96
C PHE A 74 -6.89 1.09 7.26
N GLN A 75 -7.65 0.13 6.73
CA GLN A 75 -7.25 -1.27 6.60
C GLN A 75 -7.78 -1.73 5.25
N LYS A 76 -6.89 -2.23 4.39
CA LYS A 76 -7.18 -2.63 3.01
C LYS A 76 -6.46 -3.93 2.67
N THR A 77 -6.98 -4.61 1.67
CA THR A 77 -6.38 -5.83 1.15
C THR A 77 -5.99 -5.68 -0.31
N VAL A 78 -4.98 -6.45 -0.72
CA VAL A 78 -4.59 -6.68 -2.11
C VAL A 78 -4.69 -8.19 -2.35
N THR A 79 -5.53 -8.59 -3.30
CA THR A 79 -5.68 -9.99 -3.72
C THR A 79 -4.86 -10.22 -4.97
N LEU A 80 -3.95 -11.18 -4.92
CA LEU A 80 -3.16 -11.65 -6.05
C LEU A 80 -3.70 -12.97 -6.56
N THR A 81 -3.74 -13.11 -7.88
CA THR A 81 -4.00 -14.39 -8.56
C THR A 81 -2.77 -14.82 -9.34
N THR A 82 -2.34 -16.07 -9.20
CA THR A 82 -1.16 -16.64 -9.85
C THR A 82 -1.49 -17.86 -10.73
N ASN A 83 -0.47 -18.44 -11.34
CA ASN A 83 -0.53 -19.72 -12.07
C ASN A 83 -0.22 -20.95 -11.20
N GLU A 84 -0.11 -20.79 -9.88
CA GLU A 84 0.16 -21.92 -8.97
C GLU A 84 -0.98 -22.94 -9.00
N ALA A 85 -0.64 -24.21 -8.85
CA ALA A 85 -1.58 -25.33 -8.87
C ALA A 85 -2.22 -25.57 -7.49
N ASP A 86 -3.06 -26.61 -7.41
CA ASP A 86 -3.57 -27.18 -6.14
C ASP A 86 -4.31 -26.19 -5.23
N GLY A 87 -4.96 -25.18 -5.82
CA GLY A 87 -5.72 -24.17 -5.08
C GLY A 87 -4.87 -23.10 -4.38
N ALA A 88 -3.55 -23.13 -4.53
CA ALA A 88 -2.63 -22.12 -4.00
C ALA A 88 -2.49 -20.88 -4.91
N ASN A 89 -3.43 -20.66 -5.82
CA ASN A 89 -3.35 -19.60 -6.82
C ASN A 89 -3.77 -18.22 -6.31
N THR A 90 -4.29 -18.12 -5.08
CA THR A 90 -4.83 -16.87 -4.54
C THR A 90 -4.09 -16.49 -3.26
N HIS A 91 -3.59 -15.25 -3.20
CA HIS A 91 -2.84 -14.74 -2.06
C HIS A 91 -3.38 -13.38 -1.64
N ILE A 92 -3.46 -13.12 -0.34
CA ILE A 92 -4.03 -11.90 0.21
C ILE A 92 -2.96 -11.17 1.01
N LEU A 93 -2.67 -9.94 0.62
CA LEU A 93 -1.81 -9.02 1.38
C LEU A 93 -2.70 -8.00 2.08
N LYS A 94 -2.34 -7.59 3.29
CA LYS A 94 -3.02 -6.61 4.12
C LYS A 94 -2.13 -5.40 4.29
N ILE A 95 -2.74 -4.23 4.17
CA ILE A 95 -2.12 -2.96 4.53
C ILE A 95 -3.01 -2.24 5.52
N HIS A 96 -2.41 -1.55 6.48
CA HIS A 96 -3.14 -0.72 7.43
C HIS A 96 -2.30 0.48 7.85
N GLY A 97 -2.94 1.45 8.50
CA GLY A 97 -2.26 2.63 9.02
C GLY A 97 -3.22 3.79 9.28
N LEU A 98 -2.64 4.98 9.47
CA LEU A 98 -3.35 6.23 9.69
C LEU A 98 -2.78 7.32 8.77
N VAL A 99 -3.67 8.00 8.04
CA VAL A 99 -3.32 9.22 7.31
C VAL A 99 -3.82 10.44 8.10
N ASN A 100 -2.90 11.29 8.55
CA ASN A 100 -3.22 12.59 9.13
C ASN A 100 -3.42 13.64 8.05
N ALA A 101 -4.27 14.63 8.32
CA ALA A 101 -4.29 15.84 7.52
C ALA A 101 -2.89 16.47 7.56
N LYS A 102 -2.40 16.97 6.42
CA LYS A 102 -1.17 17.76 6.41
C LYS A 102 -1.36 18.94 7.38
N PRO A 103 -0.40 19.24 8.28
CA PRO A 103 -0.47 20.44 9.08
C PRO A 103 -0.60 21.64 8.13
N THR A 104 -1.75 22.29 8.13
CA THR A 104 -1.87 23.59 7.47
C THR A 104 -1.05 24.56 8.31
N ASP A 105 -0.18 25.31 7.66
CA ASP A 105 0.55 26.44 8.26
C ASP A 105 -0.42 27.63 8.50
N GLN A 106 -1.59 27.31 9.07
CA GLN A 106 -2.65 28.22 9.49
C GLN A 106 -2.83 28.10 11.00
N ALA A 107 -1.70 28.19 11.70
CA ALA A 107 -1.63 28.88 12.98
C ALA A 107 -0.70 30.09 12.84
N ALA A 108 -0.76 30.83 11.72
CA ALA A 108 -0.34 32.21 11.74
C ALA A 108 -1.28 32.94 12.72
N PRO A 109 -0.76 33.61 13.77
CA PRO A 109 -1.58 34.15 14.84
C PRO A 109 -2.57 35.16 14.27
N ALA A 110 -3.82 35.05 14.70
CA ALA A 110 -4.83 36.07 14.51
C ALA A 110 -4.26 37.41 14.98
N ALA A 111 -3.98 38.32 14.05
CA ALA A 111 -3.68 39.70 14.41
C ALA A 111 -4.97 40.29 15.03
N PRO A 112 -4.94 40.80 16.28
CA PRO A 112 -6.04 41.61 16.76
C PRO A 112 -5.88 42.98 16.13
N GLN A 113 -6.59 43.28 15.05
CA GLN A 113 -6.85 44.68 14.73
C GLN A 113 -7.98 45.15 15.63
N GLY A 114 -7.56 45.63 16.80
CA GLY A 114 -8.41 46.26 17.79
C GLY A 114 -9.18 47.44 17.20
N GLY A 115 -10.39 47.62 17.73
CA GLY A 115 -11.21 48.79 17.45
C GLY A 115 -10.51 50.08 17.88
N GLY A 116 -10.61 51.08 17.02
CA GLY A 116 -10.38 52.48 17.34
C GLY A 116 -11.53 53.31 16.79
N ASN A 117 -12.50 53.60 17.65
CA ASN A 117 -13.38 54.77 17.50
C ASN A 117 -12.51 56.03 17.64
N HIS A 118 -12.72 57.05 16.80
CA HIS A 118 -13.01 58.46 17.11
C HIS A 118 -12.98 59.30 15.82
#